data_AF-M2Z2N0-F1
#
_entry.id   AF-M2Z2N0-F1
#
_cell.length_a   1.000
_cell.length_b   1.000
_cell.length_c   1.000
_cell.angle_alpha   90.00
_cell.angle_beta   90.00
_cell.angle_gamma   90.00
#
_symmetry.space_group_name_H-M   'P 1'
#
loop_
_entity.id
_entity.type
_entity.pdbx_description
1 polymer ?
#
loop_
_entity_poly.entity_id
_entity_poly.type
_entity_poly.pdbx_seq_one_letter_code
_entity_poly.pdbx_strand_id
1 'polypeptide(L)'
;MSSRPSASSAVTRRSTAAPTETLPKPPCKIHSLAIISEKAQITGTNIVEIGESTVLHPFSRIKADHGEVIIGSSCTIWGNAVVGRLDGSEDGGPSTIIGDGVNIETGAIVEAQMVGIGTSIEVNAKIGKGAVIGKHCKITPLSEIKPGEELADYTVVFDNNQRRLDMTMAKNAEVREAKAKGQQMHVELLKKLIPDASAKW
;
A
#
# COMPACT_ATOMS: atom_id res chain seq x y z
N MET A 1 52.33 3.04 -46.60
CA MET A 1 51.01 2.44 -46.92
C MET A 1 50.47 1.83 -45.63
N SER A 2 50.01 2.60 -44.63
CA SER A 2 48.76 3.38 -44.56
C SER A 2 47.51 2.57 -44.93
N SER A 3 46.91 1.89 -43.96
CA SER A 3 45.45 1.79 -43.85
C SER A 3 45.04 1.53 -42.39
N ARG A 4 44.01 2.28 -41.98
CA ARG A 4 43.60 2.59 -40.61
C ARG A 4 42.67 1.50 -40.04
N PRO A 5 42.60 1.32 -38.71
CA PRO A 5 41.54 0.52 -38.10
C PRO A 5 40.18 1.22 -38.18
N SER A 6 39.14 0.43 -38.43
CA SER A 6 37.73 0.80 -38.55
C SER A 6 37.17 1.31 -37.21
N ALA A 7 36.80 2.59 -37.16
CA ALA A 7 35.98 3.14 -36.08
C ALA A 7 34.50 2.90 -36.41
N SER A 8 33.91 1.87 -35.81
CA SER A 8 32.45 1.69 -35.83
C SER A 8 31.85 2.58 -34.73
N SER A 9 30.96 3.47 -35.16
CA SER A 9 30.33 4.54 -34.42
C SER A 9 29.53 4.03 -33.21
N ALA A 10 30.00 4.38 -32.01
CA ALA A 10 29.21 4.24 -30.79
C ALA A 10 28.00 5.20 -30.87
N VAL A 11 26.81 4.63 -31.05
CA VAL A 11 25.55 5.36 -30.94
C VAL A 11 25.35 5.71 -29.47
N THR A 12 25.79 6.91 -29.09
CA THR A 12 25.46 7.53 -27.81
C THR A 12 23.96 7.74 -27.76
N ARG A 13 23.23 6.80 -27.14
CA ARG A 13 21.84 7.03 -26.71
C ARG A 13 21.89 8.13 -25.65
N ARG A 14 21.74 9.39 -26.10
CA ARG A 14 21.35 10.49 -25.22
C ARG A 14 19.94 10.17 -24.75
N SER A 15 19.81 9.64 -23.54
CA SER A 15 18.55 9.63 -22.81
C SER A 15 18.18 11.09 -22.55
N THR A 16 17.32 11.64 -23.40
CA THR A 16 16.59 12.87 -23.12
C THR A 16 15.74 12.59 -21.88
N ALA A 17 16.20 13.04 -20.72
CA ALA A 17 15.37 13.10 -19.53
C ALA A 17 14.14 13.95 -19.89
N ALA A 18 12.98 13.32 -19.89
CA ALA A 18 11.71 14.00 -20.10
C ALA A 18 11.53 15.07 -19.01
N PRO A 19 10.88 16.20 -19.33
CA PRO A 19 10.64 17.27 -18.37
C PRO A 19 9.84 16.72 -17.19
N THR A 20 10.21 17.13 -15.98
CA THR A 20 9.47 16.90 -14.75
C THR A 20 8.09 17.54 -14.88
N GLU A 21 7.12 16.81 -15.43
CA GLU A 21 5.72 17.18 -15.36
C GLU A 21 5.37 17.23 -13.88
N THR A 22 5.07 18.43 -13.41
CA THR A 22 4.47 18.66 -12.11
C THR A 22 3.07 18.07 -12.18
N LEU A 23 2.99 16.76 -11.89
CA LEU A 23 1.73 16.05 -11.73
C LEU A 23 0.85 16.88 -10.77
N PRO A 24 -0.43 17.12 -11.13
CA PRO A 24 -1.36 17.85 -10.27
C PRO A 24 -1.31 17.19 -8.91
N LYS A 25 -0.97 17.95 -7.86
CA LYS A 25 -1.02 17.42 -6.51
C LYS A 25 -2.46 16.95 -6.29
N PRO A 26 -2.69 15.66 -6.01
CA PRO A 26 -4.03 15.18 -5.76
C PRO A 26 -4.60 15.96 -4.56
N PRO A 27 -5.91 16.21 -4.53
CA PRO A 27 -6.56 16.72 -3.34
C PRO A 27 -6.45 15.66 -2.23
N CYS A 28 -5.38 15.76 -1.44
CA CYS A 28 -5.15 14.89 -0.28
C CYS A 28 -5.87 15.47 0.93
N LYS A 29 -6.76 14.70 1.56
CA LYS A 29 -7.31 15.02 2.88
C LYS A 29 -6.52 14.22 3.90
N ILE A 30 -5.58 14.87 4.55
CA ILE A 30 -4.72 14.24 5.55
C ILE A 30 -5.19 14.68 6.92
N HIS A 31 -5.47 13.72 7.80
CA HIS A 31 -5.80 14.03 9.18
C HIS A 31 -4.57 14.53 9.96
N SER A 32 -4.74 15.49 10.86
CA SER A 32 -3.62 16.13 11.60
C SER A 32 -2.79 15.17 12.46
N LEU A 33 -3.36 14.02 12.84
CA LEU A 33 -2.68 12.98 13.61
C LEU A 33 -2.00 11.90 12.74
N ALA A 34 -2.09 12.02 11.41
CA ALA A 34 -1.41 11.12 10.49
C ALA A 34 0.06 11.53 10.32
N ILE A 35 0.92 10.53 10.27
CA ILE A 35 2.36 10.69 10.16
C ILE A 35 2.79 10.23 8.78
N ILE A 36 3.35 11.17 8.05
CA ILE A 36 3.86 10.93 6.71
C ILE A 36 5.36 11.21 6.74
N SER A 37 6.16 10.18 6.46
CA SER A 37 7.59 10.35 6.28
C SER A 37 7.88 11.24 5.06
N GLU A 38 8.92 12.07 5.14
CA GLU A 38 9.30 12.99 4.05
C GLU A 38 9.58 12.28 2.71
N LYS A 39 10.10 11.05 2.79
CA LYS A 39 10.43 10.23 1.60
C LYS A 39 9.26 9.41 1.07
N ALA A 40 8.06 9.56 1.62
CA ALA A 40 6.87 8.93 1.06
C ALA A 40 6.49 9.60 -0.26
N GLN A 41 6.06 8.79 -1.23
CA GLN A 41 5.62 9.26 -2.54
C GLN A 41 4.10 9.09 -2.60
N ILE A 42 3.39 10.20 -2.69
CA ILE A 42 1.94 10.22 -2.93
C ILE A 42 1.77 10.81 -4.33
N THR A 43 1.28 10.01 -5.26
CA THR A 43 0.99 10.41 -6.64
C THR A 43 -0.46 10.13 -6.96
N GLY A 44 -1.08 10.93 -7.81
CA GLY A 44 -2.47 10.73 -8.20
C GLY A 44 -3.14 11.99 -8.71
N THR A 45 -4.22 11.80 -9.45
CA THR A 45 -5.16 12.86 -9.85
C THR A 45 -6.44 12.81 -9.02
N ASN A 46 -6.70 11.70 -8.33
CA ASN A 46 -7.90 11.46 -7.54
C ASN A 46 -7.70 11.78 -6.05
N ILE A 47 -8.80 11.77 -5.29
CA ILE A 47 -8.80 12.08 -3.86
C ILE A 47 -8.06 10.98 -3.09
N VAL A 48 -7.15 11.39 -2.22
CA VAL A 48 -6.50 10.50 -1.23
C VAL A 48 -6.91 10.95 0.15
N GLU A 49 -7.60 10.08 0.89
CA GLU A 49 -8.00 10.35 2.27
C GLU A 49 -7.14 9.50 3.21
N ILE A 50 -6.48 10.14 4.17
CA ILE A 50 -5.64 9.46 5.16
C ILE A 50 -6.25 9.67 6.54
N GLY A 51 -6.68 8.56 7.13
CA GLY A 51 -7.30 8.50 8.44
C GLY A 51 -6.34 8.83 9.59
N GLU A 52 -6.91 8.92 10.78
CA GLU A 52 -6.19 9.37 11.96
C GLU A 52 -5.11 8.37 12.39
N SER A 53 -3.99 8.85 12.93
CA SER A 53 -2.95 7.98 13.47
C SER A 53 -2.36 6.98 12.46
N THR A 54 -2.56 7.20 11.17
CA THR A 54 -1.96 6.38 10.12
C THR A 54 -0.51 6.78 9.93
N VAL A 55 0.34 5.79 9.73
CA VAL A 55 1.79 5.95 9.63
C VAL A 55 2.27 5.47 8.27
N LEU A 56 2.87 6.39 7.50
CA LEU A 56 3.55 6.08 6.24
C LEU A 56 5.07 6.08 6.46
N HIS A 57 5.69 4.94 6.21
CA HIS A 57 7.15 4.79 6.29
C HIS A 57 7.87 5.45 5.11
N PRO A 58 9.18 5.72 5.25
CA PRO A 58 10.01 6.17 4.14
C PRO A 58 9.92 5.24 2.92
N PHE A 59 9.83 5.81 1.72
CA PHE A 59 9.70 5.09 0.45
C PHE A 59 8.38 4.34 0.23
N SER A 60 7.35 4.54 1.06
CA SER A 60 6.00 4.08 0.73
C SER A 60 5.48 4.83 -0.51
N ARG A 61 4.77 4.13 -1.39
CA ARG A 61 4.19 4.69 -2.61
C ARG A 61 2.67 4.55 -2.56
N ILE A 62 1.97 5.67 -2.57
CA ILE A 62 0.51 5.73 -2.71
C ILE A 62 0.23 6.27 -4.10
N LYS A 63 -0.52 5.52 -4.91
CA LYS A 63 -0.87 5.85 -6.29
C LYS A 63 -2.38 5.94 -6.45
N ALA A 64 -2.90 7.15 -6.56
CA ALA A 64 -4.31 7.45 -6.81
C ALA A 64 -4.51 7.98 -8.25
N ASP A 65 -3.89 7.34 -9.24
CA ASP A 65 -3.95 7.77 -10.64
C ASP A 65 -5.29 7.37 -11.30
N HIS A 66 -5.84 6.21 -10.92
CA HIS A 66 -7.01 5.59 -11.57
C HIS A 66 -8.16 5.21 -10.61
N GLY A 67 -8.20 5.84 -9.44
CA GLY A 67 -9.22 5.61 -8.42
C GLY A 67 -8.89 6.36 -7.13
N GLU A 68 -9.92 6.64 -6.33
CA GLU A 68 -9.74 7.23 -5.01
C GLU A 68 -9.11 6.22 -4.06
N VAL A 69 -8.27 6.70 -3.14
CA VAL A 69 -7.63 5.87 -2.13
C VAL A 69 -8.03 6.39 -0.75
N ILE A 70 -8.81 5.59 -0.04
CA ILE A 70 -9.27 5.90 1.32
C ILE A 70 -8.53 4.99 2.27
N ILE A 71 -7.71 5.57 3.13
CA ILE A 71 -6.97 4.87 4.17
C ILE A 71 -7.62 5.14 5.51
N GLY A 72 -8.03 4.07 6.19
CA GLY A 72 -8.60 4.13 7.52
C GLY A 72 -7.63 4.62 8.59
N SER A 73 -8.08 4.55 9.82
CA SER A 73 -7.34 5.02 11.00
C SER A 73 -6.40 3.94 11.55
N SER A 74 -5.29 4.35 12.17
CA SER A 74 -4.28 3.47 12.78
C SER A 74 -3.68 2.45 11.81
N CYS A 75 -3.60 2.79 10.53
CA CYS A 75 -2.98 1.96 9.52
C CYS A 75 -1.46 2.16 9.51
N THR A 76 -0.71 1.11 9.21
CA THR A 76 0.75 1.18 9.09
C THR A 76 1.18 0.71 7.70
N ILE A 77 1.73 1.61 6.91
CA ILE A 77 2.26 1.32 5.57
C ILE A 77 3.78 1.37 5.62
N TRP A 78 4.40 0.21 5.46
CA TRP A 78 5.84 0.04 5.54
C TRP A 78 6.55 0.48 4.24
N GLY A 79 7.89 0.49 4.28
CA GLY A 79 8.70 1.00 3.18
C GLY A 79 8.52 0.19 1.90
N ASN A 80 8.59 0.85 0.74
CA ASN A 80 8.43 0.23 -0.59
C ASN A 80 7.07 -0.48 -0.82
N ALA A 81 6.13 -0.37 0.12
CA ALA A 81 4.76 -0.79 -0.12
C ALA A 81 4.12 0.11 -1.18
N VAL A 82 3.33 -0.48 -2.06
CA VAL A 82 2.60 0.21 -3.12
C VAL A 82 1.12 0.03 -2.86
N VAL A 83 0.43 1.14 -2.62
CA VAL A 83 -1.02 1.17 -2.41
C VAL A 83 -1.67 1.92 -3.54
N GLY A 84 -2.67 1.31 -4.16
CA GLY A 84 -3.45 1.91 -5.22
C GLY A 84 -3.23 1.25 -6.58
N ARG A 85 -4.03 1.67 -7.55
CA ARG A 85 -4.25 0.94 -8.78
C ARG A 85 -3.20 1.26 -9.85
N LEU A 86 -2.63 0.24 -10.48
CA LEU A 86 -1.63 0.40 -11.55
C LEU A 86 -2.24 0.41 -12.97
N ASP A 87 -3.44 -0.15 -13.19
CA ASP A 87 -4.07 -0.27 -14.53
C ASP A 87 -5.26 0.68 -14.75
N GLY A 88 -5.15 1.59 -15.71
CA GLY A 88 -6.19 2.55 -16.10
C GLY A 88 -7.21 1.95 -17.07
N SER A 89 -8.12 1.10 -16.58
CA SER A 89 -9.37 0.85 -17.32
C SER A 89 -10.26 2.08 -17.16
N GLU A 90 -10.67 2.67 -18.28
CA GLU A 90 -11.39 3.95 -18.41
C GLU A 90 -12.77 3.98 -17.73
N ASP A 91 -13.25 2.84 -17.24
CA ASP A 91 -14.40 2.75 -16.37
C ASP A 91 -13.96 3.08 -14.94
N GLY A 92 -14.44 4.22 -14.40
CA GLY A 92 -14.23 4.68 -13.03
C GLY A 92 -14.35 3.56 -12.01
N GLY A 93 -13.22 2.89 -11.78
CA GLY A 93 -13.17 1.61 -11.12
C GLY A 93 -13.44 1.75 -9.64
N PRO A 94 -13.67 0.63 -8.94
CA PRO A 94 -13.91 0.68 -7.51
C PRO A 94 -12.71 1.29 -6.78
N SER A 95 -12.97 2.32 -5.98
CA SER A 95 -11.98 2.97 -5.11
C SER A 95 -11.28 1.94 -4.22
N THR A 96 -10.01 2.16 -3.89
CA THR A 96 -9.28 1.33 -2.93
C THR A 96 -9.59 1.82 -1.52
N ILE A 97 -10.36 1.04 -0.79
CA ILE A 97 -10.76 1.35 0.58
C ILE A 97 -10.00 0.44 1.53
N ILE A 98 -9.15 1.03 2.37
CA ILE A 98 -8.41 0.33 3.42
C ILE A 98 -9.11 0.63 4.75
N GLY A 99 -9.57 -0.41 5.44
CA GLY A 99 -10.20 -0.30 6.74
C GLY A 99 -9.23 0.10 7.84
N ASP A 100 -9.76 0.30 9.05
CA ASP A 100 -8.97 0.69 10.21
C ASP A 100 -8.04 -0.43 10.68
N GLY A 101 -6.90 -0.04 11.23
CA GLY A 101 -5.96 -1.00 11.80
C GLY A 101 -5.44 -2.00 10.77
N VAL A 102 -5.22 -1.58 9.53
CA VAL A 102 -4.58 -2.45 8.52
C VAL A 102 -3.06 -2.29 8.59
N ASN A 103 -2.34 -3.40 8.54
CA ASN A 103 -0.88 -3.42 8.44
C ASN A 103 -0.46 -3.84 7.03
N ILE A 104 0.26 -2.97 6.32
CA ILE A 104 0.79 -3.24 4.98
C ILE A 104 2.31 -3.25 5.07
N GLU A 105 2.89 -4.44 5.02
CA GLU A 105 4.32 -4.63 5.23
C GLU A 105 5.18 -4.27 3.99
N THR A 106 6.49 -4.33 4.17
CA THR A 106 7.48 -3.87 3.19
C THR A 106 7.32 -4.61 1.86
N GLY A 107 7.26 -3.84 0.76
CA GLY A 107 7.16 -4.39 -0.59
C GLY A 107 5.79 -5.01 -0.95
N ALA A 108 4.79 -4.93 -0.07
CA ALA A 108 3.44 -5.37 -0.40
C ALA A 108 2.83 -4.48 -1.50
N ILE A 109 2.06 -5.09 -2.40
CA ILE A 109 1.35 -4.41 -3.50
C ILE A 109 -0.15 -4.60 -3.27
N VAL A 110 -0.86 -3.50 -3.08
CA VAL A 110 -2.29 -3.50 -2.73
C VAL A 110 -3.09 -2.81 -3.83
N GLU A 111 -3.68 -3.61 -4.72
CA GLU A 111 -4.62 -3.17 -5.77
C GLU A 111 -6.08 -3.57 -5.44
N ALA A 112 -6.33 -3.90 -4.17
CA ALA A 112 -7.65 -4.31 -3.69
C ALA A 112 -8.71 -3.21 -3.88
N GLN A 113 -9.96 -3.61 -4.06
CA GLN A 113 -11.11 -2.71 -3.93
C GLN A 113 -11.37 -2.41 -2.45
N MET A 114 -11.33 -3.44 -1.60
CA MET A 114 -11.64 -3.27 -0.19
C MET A 114 -10.73 -4.15 0.67
N VAL A 115 -10.18 -3.57 1.73
CA VAL A 115 -9.44 -4.28 2.77
C VAL A 115 -10.15 -4.09 4.10
N GLY A 116 -10.59 -5.19 4.70
CA GLY A 116 -11.27 -5.18 5.97
C GLY A 116 -10.39 -4.74 7.14
N ILE A 117 -11.06 -4.35 8.22
CA ILE A 117 -10.45 -3.86 9.47
C ILE A 117 -9.55 -4.93 10.09
N GLY A 118 -8.40 -4.51 10.65
CA GLY A 118 -7.52 -5.40 11.42
C GLY A 118 -6.78 -6.46 10.59
N THR A 119 -6.79 -6.29 9.26
CA THR A 119 -6.13 -7.18 8.30
C THR A 119 -4.64 -6.89 8.23
N SER A 120 -3.84 -7.94 8.12
CA SER A 120 -2.39 -7.85 8.04
C SER A 120 -1.91 -8.43 6.71
N ILE A 121 -1.22 -7.60 5.94
CA ILE A 121 -0.67 -7.89 4.61
C ILE A 121 0.84 -7.94 4.79
N GLU A 122 1.42 -9.13 4.74
CA GLU A 122 2.83 -9.35 5.09
C GLU A 122 3.77 -9.07 3.89
N VAL A 123 5.09 -9.22 4.11
CA VAL A 123 6.15 -8.83 3.15
C VAL A 123 5.92 -9.37 1.73
N ASN A 124 6.03 -8.49 0.72
CA ASN A 124 5.91 -8.84 -0.70
C ASN A 124 4.60 -9.56 -1.09
N ALA A 125 3.57 -9.50 -0.25
CA ALA A 125 2.26 -9.98 -0.64
C ALA A 125 1.68 -9.12 -1.77
N LYS A 126 1.01 -9.75 -2.72
CA LYS A 126 0.36 -9.09 -3.86
C LYS A 126 -1.13 -9.31 -3.79
N ILE A 127 -1.88 -8.23 -3.78
CA ILE A 127 -3.34 -8.29 -3.82
C ILE A 127 -3.78 -7.79 -5.18
N GLY A 128 -4.38 -8.70 -5.94
CA GLY A 128 -4.86 -8.41 -7.28
C GLY A 128 -6.01 -7.40 -7.30
N LYS A 129 -6.18 -6.81 -8.48
CA LYS A 129 -7.22 -5.80 -8.74
C LYS A 129 -8.62 -6.25 -8.36
N GLY A 130 -9.38 -5.38 -7.70
CA GLY A 130 -10.77 -5.65 -7.35
C GLY A 130 -10.95 -6.78 -6.33
N ALA A 131 -9.87 -7.26 -5.70
CA ALA A 131 -9.99 -8.21 -4.60
C ALA A 131 -10.69 -7.53 -3.41
N VAL A 132 -11.51 -8.30 -2.71
CA VAL A 132 -12.22 -7.89 -1.50
C VAL A 132 -11.72 -8.74 -0.36
N ILE A 133 -10.99 -8.13 0.57
CA ILE A 133 -10.45 -8.82 1.73
C ILE A 133 -11.35 -8.55 2.92
N GLY A 134 -11.81 -9.62 3.57
CA GLY A 134 -12.57 -9.55 4.81
C GLY A 134 -11.80 -8.97 6.01
N LYS A 135 -12.46 -8.99 7.15
CA LYS A 135 -11.94 -8.45 8.42
C LYS A 135 -10.99 -9.45 9.09
N HIS A 136 -9.97 -8.92 9.76
CA HIS A 136 -8.98 -9.70 10.52
C HIS A 136 -8.30 -10.81 9.71
N CYS A 137 -8.14 -10.59 8.41
CA CYS A 137 -7.45 -11.53 7.55
C CYS A 137 -5.93 -11.41 7.73
N LYS A 138 -5.20 -12.50 7.44
CA LYS A 138 -3.74 -12.47 7.40
C LYS A 138 -3.28 -13.05 6.07
N ILE A 139 -2.51 -12.28 5.32
CA ILE A 139 -1.93 -12.70 4.04
C ILE A 139 -0.45 -12.96 4.28
N THR A 140 -0.01 -14.22 4.20
CA THR A 140 1.39 -14.55 4.45
C THR A 140 2.36 -13.91 3.45
N PRO A 141 3.65 -13.79 3.79
CA PRO A 141 4.64 -13.24 2.89
C PRO A 141 4.64 -13.94 1.53
N LEU A 142 4.93 -13.20 0.47
CA LEU A 142 5.01 -13.70 -0.92
C LEU A 142 3.71 -14.33 -1.45
N SER A 143 2.59 -14.20 -0.74
CA SER A 143 1.30 -14.68 -1.22
C SER A 143 0.72 -13.77 -2.28
N GLU A 144 0.02 -14.35 -3.25
CA GLU A 144 -0.64 -13.62 -4.32
C GLU A 144 -2.13 -13.96 -4.33
N ILE A 145 -2.96 -12.93 -4.08
CA ILE A 145 -4.41 -13.00 -4.21
C ILE A 145 -4.78 -12.62 -5.64
N LYS A 146 -5.61 -13.44 -6.28
CA LYS A 146 -5.99 -13.20 -7.67
C LYS A 146 -6.89 -11.96 -7.79
N PRO A 147 -6.88 -11.30 -8.95
CA PRO A 147 -7.86 -10.28 -9.29
C PRO A 147 -9.31 -10.75 -9.07
N GLY A 148 -10.14 -9.89 -8.47
CA GLY A 148 -11.56 -10.15 -8.22
C GLY A 148 -11.84 -11.24 -7.18
N GLU A 149 -10.81 -11.69 -6.45
CA GLU A 149 -10.96 -12.72 -5.43
C GLU A 149 -11.54 -12.13 -4.15
N GLU A 150 -12.55 -12.80 -3.61
CA GLU A 150 -13.14 -12.45 -2.32
C GLU A 150 -12.60 -13.38 -1.23
N LEU A 151 -12.09 -12.76 -0.17
CA LEU A 151 -11.58 -13.44 1.02
C LEU A 151 -12.55 -13.24 2.18
N ALA A 152 -13.05 -14.33 2.75
CA ALA A 152 -13.93 -14.29 3.91
C ALA A 152 -13.22 -13.76 5.16
N ASP A 153 -13.99 -13.23 6.11
CA ASP A 153 -13.48 -12.77 7.40
C ASP A 153 -12.69 -13.87 8.13
N TYR A 154 -11.66 -13.47 8.87
CA TYR A 154 -10.77 -14.35 9.66
C TYR A 154 -10.01 -15.38 8.82
N THR A 155 -9.83 -15.13 7.52
CA THR A 155 -9.06 -16.03 6.67
C THR A 155 -7.57 -15.73 6.74
N VAL A 156 -6.79 -16.78 6.92
CA VAL A 156 -5.34 -16.79 6.76
C VAL A 156 -5.04 -17.40 5.41
N VAL A 157 -4.43 -16.63 4.52
CA VAL A 157 -3.91 -17.10 3.24
C VAL A 157 -2.47 -17.51 3.46
N PHE A 158 -2.15 -18.76 3.15
CA PHE A 158 -0.80 -19.33 3.25
C PHE A 158 -0.51 -20.19 2.01
N ASP A 159 0.77 -20.45 1.73
CA ASP A 159 1.29 -21.41 0.74
C ASP A 159 0.45 -21.59 -0.55
N ASN A 160 0.85 -20.94 -1.65
CA ASN A 160 0.18 -21.05 -2.96
C ASN A 160 -1.33 -20.76 -2.92
N ASN A 161 -1.74 -19.73 -2.17
CA ASN A 161 -3.13 -19.28 -2.04
C ASN A 161 -4.06 -20.30 -1.36
N GLN A 162 -3.52 -21.20 -0.52
CA GLN A 162 -4.34 -21.99 0.40
C GLN A 162 -4.95 -21.07 1.45
N ARG A 163 -6.17 -21.41 1.86
CA ARG A 163 -6.95 -20.60 2.79
C ARG A 163 -7.28 -21.45 4.01
N ARG A 164 -7.01 -20.91 5.19
CA ARG A 164 -7.43 -21.50 6.47
C ARG A 164 -8.20 -20.46 7.25
N LEU A 165 -9.36 -20.86 7.76
CA LEU A 165 -10.10 -20.04 8.70
C LEU A 165 -9.41 -20.07 10.05
N ASP A 166 -9.03 -18.90 10.55
CA ASP A 166 -8.49 -18.76 11.88
C ASP A 166 -9.62 -18.74 12.91
N MET A 167 -9.96 -19.94 13.37
CA MET A 167 -10.97 -20.14 14.41
C MET A 167 -10.59 -19.48 15.74
N THR A 168 -9.29 -19.25 15.97
CA THR A 168 -8.79 -18.56 17.18
C THR A 168 -9.27 -17.12 17.20
N MET A 169 -9.09 -16.42 16.08
CA MET A 169 -9.59 -15.06 15.92
C MET A 169 -11.10 -15.05 15.82
N ALA A 170 -11.73 -16.04 15.18
CA ALA A 170 -13.19 -16.09 15.03
C ALA A 170 -13.95 -16.32 16.35
N LYS A 171 -13.37 -17.06 17.30
CA LYS A 171 -14.05 -17.40 18.57
C LYS A 171 -13.65 -16.54 19.76
N ASN A 172 -12.41 -16.02 19.78
CA ASN A 172 -11.88 -15.34 20.95
C ASN A 172 -11.85 -13.82 20.73
N ALA A 173 -12.84 -13.12 21.27
CA ALA A 173 -12.90 -11.66 21.23
C ALA A 173 -11.69 -11.00 21.92
N GLU A 174 -11.21 -11.60 23.03
CA GLU A 174 -10.03 -11.13 23.76
C GLU A 174 -8.77 -11.09 22.87
N VAL A 175 -8.60 -12.06 21.98
CA VAL A 175 -7.45 -12.11 21.07
C VAL A 175 -7.54 -10.98 20.03
N ARG A 176 -8.75 -10.64 19.58
CA ARG A 176 -8.95 -9.50 18.66
C ARG A 176 -8.62 -8.18 19.34
N GLU A 177 -9.09 -7.99 20.56
CA GLU A 177 -8.78 -6.79 21.34
C GLU A 177 -7.29 -6.70 21.66
N ALA A 178 -6.66 -7.82 22.03
CA ALA A 178 -5.21 -7.86 22.26
C ALA A 178 -4.43 -7.50 21.00
N LYS A 179 -4.84 -8.01 19.82
CA LYS A 179 -4.22 -7.64 18.54
C LYS A 179 -4.43 -6.16 18.23
N ALA A 180 -5.65 -5.65 18.40
CA ALA A 180 -5.97 -4.24 18.16
C ALA A 180 -5.17 -3.31 19.09
N LYS A 181 -5.07 -3.65 20.39
CA LYS A 181 -4.23 -2.93 21.37
C LYS A 181 -2.76 -3.02 21.00
N GLY A 182 -2.27 -4.20 20.60
CA GLY A 182 -0.90 -4.41 20.12
C GLY A 182 -0.57 -3.49 18.94
N GLN A 183 -1.49 -3.38 17.99
CA GLN A 183 -1.35 -2.50 16.85
C GLN A 183 -1.40 -1.01 17.26
N GLN A 184 -2.30 -0.62 18.15
CA GLN A 184 -2.35 0.76 18.66
C GLN A 184 -1.04 1.15 19.34
N MET A 185 -0.50 0.28 20.19
CA MET A 185 0.82 0.50 20.81
C MET A 185 1.94 0.58 19.76
N HIS A 186 1.90 -0.27 18.74
CA HIS A 186 2.88 -0.24 17.66
C HIS A 186 2.81 1.07 16.87
N VAL A 187 1.61 1.53 16.53
CA VAL A 187 1.38 2.84 15.91
C VAL A 187 1.94 3.94 16.80
N GLU A 188 1.63 3.95 18.11
CA GLU A 188 2.12 4.96 19.04
C GLU A 188 3.66 5.00 19.14
N LEU A 189 4.32 3.84 19.09
CA LEU A 189 5.77 3.75 19.03
C LEU A 189 6.31 4.34 17.72
N LEU A 190 5.69 4.01 16.59
CA LEU A 190 6.09 4.57 15.30
C LEU A 190 5.89 6.09 15.27
N LYS A 191 4.88 6.62 15.95
CA LYS A 191 4.70 8.07 16.12
C LYS A 191 5.85 8.76 16.83
N LYS A 192 6.52 8.06 17.76
CA LYS A 192 7.69 8.61 18.46
C LYS A 192 8.97 8.49 17.65
N LEU A 193 9.04 7.53 16.72
CA LEU A 193 10.26 7.18 15.97
C LEU A 193 10.36 7.87 14.61
N ILE A 194 9.24 8.05 13.92
CA ILE A 194 9.23 8.64 12.58
C ILE A 194 9.08 10.14 12.73
N PRO A 195 10.06 10.94 12.28
CA PRO A 195 9.93 12.39 12.30
C PRO A 195 8.78 12.81 11.38
N ASP A 196 7.86 13.58 11.94
CA ASP A 196 6.68 14.07 11.26
C ASP A 196 7.07 15.01 10.11
N ALA A 197 6.76 14.61 8.87
CA ALA A 197 6.82 15.48 7.70
C ALA A 197 5.42 15.69 7.09
N SER A 198 4.35 15.41 7.85
CA SER A 198 2.96 15.62 7.42
C SER A 198 2.66 17.07 7.07
N ALA A 199 3.36 18.04 7.67
CA ALA A 199 3.23 19.48 7.39
C ALA A 199 3.67 19.91 5.96
N LYS A 200 4.23 19.01 5.16
CA LYS A 200 4.67 19.28 3.78
C LYS A 200 3.53 19.11 2.74
N TRP A 201 2.41 18.55 3.16
CA TRP A 201 1.26 18.20 2.33
C TRP A 201 0.01 18.96 2.79
#